data_AF-A0A066XGV4-F1
#
_entry.id   AF-A0A066XGV4-F1
#
_cell.length_a   1.000
_cell.length_b   1.000
_cell.length_c   1.000
_cell.angle_alpha   90.00
_cell.angle_beta   90.00
_cell.angle_gamma   90.00
#
_symmetry.space_group_name_H-M   'P 1'
#
loop_
_entity.id
_entity.type
_entity.pdbx_description
1 polymer ?
#
loop_
_entity_poly.entity_id
_entity_poly.type
_entity_poly.pdbx_seq_one_letter_code
_entity_poly.pdbx_strand_id
1 'polypeptide(L)'
;MKDRSELKKMMLDTQYRKHNEMCRFISDEFYEGKLRSGIKADETHMFPSMFPWPVVKGSHSYVEAHDGRKGIEIWHHHRMVFIDCTTQEDLGQKSKSNRGQEDLGFNLIIEMSNSNNCFIKMK
;
A
#
# COMPACT_ATOMS: atom_id res chain seq x y z
N MET A 1 -14.17 -47.60 6.15
CA MET A 1 -13.45 -46.31 6.01
C MET A 1 -14.39 -45.33 5.33
N LYS A 2 -14.76 -44.22 5.96
CA LYS A 2 -15.60 -43.20 5.31
C LYS A 2 -14.78 -42.55 4.20
N ASP A 3 -15.28 -42.66 2.97
CA ASP A 3 -14.80 -41.90 1.83
C ASP A 3 -14.86 -40.41 2.19
N ARG A 4 -13.68 -39.79 2.33
CA ARG A 4 -13.58 -38.32 2.41
C ARG A 4 -13.70 -37.83 0.99
N SER A 5 -14.91 -37.95 0.42
CA SER A 5 -15.31 -37.28 -0.81
C SER A 5 -14.72 -35.88 -0.76
N GLU A 6 -13.79 -35.61 -1.69
CA GLU A 6 -12.88 -34.48 -1.68
C GLU A 6 -13.59 -33.18 -1.28
N LEU A 7 -13.33 -32.70 -0.06
CA LEU A 7 -13.83 -31.40 0.38
C LEU A 7 -13.16 -30.33 -0.47
N LYS A 8 -13.81 -29.95 -1.56
CA LYS A 8 -13.34 -28.91 -2.47
C LYS A 8 -13.37 -27.58 -1.73
N LYS A 9 -12.19 -27.07 -1.39
CA LYS A 9 -12.04 -25.75 -0.77
C LYS A 9 -12.44 -24.68 -1.79
N MET A 10 -13.49 -23.92 -1.46
CA MET A 10 -13.83 -22.71 -2.20
C MET A 10 -12.95 -21.56 -1.70
N MET A 11 -12.33 -20.85 -2.63
CA MET A 11 -11.58 -19.62 -2.35
C MET A 11 -12.49 -18.42 -2.63
N LEU A 12 -12.56 -17.49 -1.68
CA LEU A 12 -13.04 -16.14 -1.97
C LEU A 12 -11.90 -15.40 -2.69
N ASP A 13 -12.11 -15.14 -3.96
CA ASP A 13 -11.06 -14.71 -4.89
C ASP A 13 -10.96 -13.19 -5.00
N THR A 14 -11.79 -12.41 -4.32
CA THR A 14 -11.85 -10.96 -4.47
C THR A 14 -11.59 -10.26 -3.14
N GLN A 15 -10.56 -9.41 -3.11
CA GLN A 15 -10.20 -8.58 -1.94
C GLN A 15 -10.65 -7.12 -2.12
N TYR A 16 -11.02 -6.48 -1.01
CA TYR A 16 -11.53 -5.11 -0.97
C TYR A 16 -10.75 -4.20 0.00
N ARG A 17 -9.59 -4.65 0.51
CA ARG A 17 -8.87 -3.93 1.58
C ARG A 17 -7.67 -3.12 1.10
N LYS A 18 -6.91 -3.63 0.14
CA LYS A 18 -5.60 -3.09 -0.28
C LYS A 18 -5.65 -2.60 -1.73
N HIS A 19 -4.84 -1.58 -2.04
CA HIS A 19 -4.59 -1.12 -3.41
C HIS A 19 -4.03 -2.24 -4.31
N ASN A 20 -4.37 -2.19 -5.60
CA ASN A 20 -4.02 -3.22 -6.59
C ASN A 20 -2.52 -3.50 -6.67
N GLU A 21 -1.69 -2.45 -6.60
CA GLU A 21 -0.22 -2.58 -6.57
C GLU A 21 0.27 -3.50 -5.43
N MET A 22 -0.35 -3.40 -4.25
CA MET A 22 0.02 -4.22 -3.09
C MET A 22 -0.43 -5.67 -3.21
N CYS A 23 -1.57 -5.89 -3.88
CA CYS A 23 -2.15 -7.21 -4.04
C CYS A 23 -1.45 -8.04 -5.11
N ARG A 24 -0.77 -7.41 -6.08
CA ARG A 24 -0.14 -8.12 -7.19
C ARG A 24 0.84 -9.20 -6.71
N PHE A 25 1.84 -8.83 -5.91
CA PHE A 25 2.81 -9.78 -5.35
C PHE A 25 2.12 -10.89 -4.53
N ILE A 26 1.18 -10.52 -3.67
CA ILE A 26 0.47 -11.49 -2.81
C ILE A 26 -0.32 -12.49 -3.66
N SER A 27 -1.00 -12.01 -4.70
CA SER A 27 -1.79 -12.85 -5.60
C SER A 27 -0.91 -13.83 -6.36
N ASP A 28 0.18 -13.34 -6.95
CA ASP A 28 1.09 -14.14 -7.76
C ASP A 28 1.79 -15.23 -6.93
N GLU A 29 2.34 -14.86 -5.76
CA GLU A 29 3.14 -15.78 -4.94
C GLU A 29 2.30 -16.80 -4.13
N PHE A 30 1.13 -16.40 -3.65
CA PHE A 30 0.37 -17.21 -2.68
C PHE A 30 -0.99 -17.70 -3.19
N TYR A 31 -1.46 -17.19 -4.32
CA TYR A 31 -2.78 -17.51 -4.86
C TYR A 31 -2.77 -17.84 -6.36
N GLU A 32 -1.60 -18.11 -6.95
CA GLU A 32 -1.46 -18.43 -8.38
C GLU A 32 -2.09 -17.36 -9.30
N GLY A 33 -2.03 -16.09 -8.89
CA GLY A 33 -2.66 -14.97 -9.60
C GLY A 33 -4.19 -14.93 -9.51
N LYS A 34 -4.83 -15.82 -8.74
CA LYS A 34 -6.30 -15.93 -8.64
C LYS A 34 -6.92 -14.90 -7.70
N LEU A 35 -6.14 -14.23 -6.86
CA LEU A 35 -6.64 -13.18 -5.98
C LEU A 35 -6.81 -11.86 -6.76
N ARG A 36 -8.07 -11.49 -6.99
CA ARG A 36 -8.54 -10.29 -7.68
C ARG A 36 -8.73 -9.15 -6.68
N SER A 37 -8.68 -7.93 -7.20
CA SER A 37 -9.06 -6.74 -6.44
C SER A 37 -10.39 -6.20 -6.92
N GLY A 38 -11.33 -6.03 -5.98
CA GLY A 38 -12.60 -5.36 -6.24
C GLY A 38 -12.52 -3.84 -6.13
N ILE A 39 -11.35 -3.30 -5.75
CA ILE A 39 -11.15 -1.86 -5.61
C ILE A 39 -10.69 -1.28 -6.96
N LYS A 40 -11.40 -0.27 -7.45
CA LYS A 40 -11.00 0.41 -8.68
C LYS A 40 -9.82 1.35 -8.44
N ALA A 41 -9.01 1.59 -9.47
CA ALA A 41 -7.82 2.44 -9.36
C ALA A 41 -8.18 3.89 -8.99
N ASP A 42 -9.31 4.40 -9.48
CA ASP A 42 -9.84 5.74 -9.21
C ASP A 42 -10.45 5.89 -7.81
N GLU A 43 -11.01 4.82 -7.25
CA GLU A 43 -11.56 4.82 -5.88
C GLU A 43 -10.44 4.88 -4.82
N THR A 44 -9.20 4.66 -5.24
CA THR A 44 -8.07 4.61 -4.32
C THR A 44 -7.28 5.89 -4.26
N HIS A 45 -7.64 6.99 -4.92
CA HIS A 45 -6.83 8.22 -4.85
C HIS A 45 -6.38 8.49 -3.42
N MET A 46 -5.05 8.52 -3.25
CA MET A 46 -4.47 8.71 -1.94
C MET A 46 -4.95 10.07 -1.44
N PHE A 47 -5.44 10.14 -0.19
CA PHE A 47 -5.79 11.44 0.38
C PHE A 47 -4.62 12.40 0.23
N PRO A 48 -4.86 13.71 0.06
CA PRO A 48 -3.79 14.69 -0.01
C PRO A 48 -2.86 14.52 1.20
N SER A 49 -1.68 13.98 0.94
CA SER A 49 -0.66 13.72 1.93
C SER A 49 0.61 14.39 1.43
N MET A 50 1.27 15.13 2.30
CA MET A 50 2.59 15.67 2.01
C MET A 50 3.70 14.64 2.19
N PHE A 51 3.34 13.39 2.51
CA PHE A 51 4.33 12.34 2.72
C PHE A 51 5.04 12.10 1.39
N PRO A 52 6.38 12.03 1.39
CA PRO A 52 7.19 11.97 0.17
C PRO A 52 7.17 10.57 -0.44
N TRP A 53 5.98 10.12 -0.87
CA TRP A 53 5.84 8.86 -1.59
C TRP A 53 6.64 8.91 -2.90
N PRO A 54 7.29 7.81 -3.32
CA PRO A 54 7.98 7.79 -4.60
C PRO A 54 7.00 7.89 -5.78
N VAL A 55 7.31 8.74 -6.77
CA VAL A 55 6.51 8.86 -8.00
C VAL A 55 6.71 7.65 -8.90
N VAL A 56 5.61 7.11 -9.42
CA VAL A 56 5.65 6.07 -10.46
C VAL A 56 6.05 6.72 -11.77
N LYS A 57 7.25 6.42 -12.27
CA LYS A 57 7.79 7.02 -13.50
C LYS A 57 6.83 6.86 -14.68
N GLY A 58 6.53 7.97 -15.36
CA GLY A 58 5.66 8.00 -16.52
C GLY A 58 4.16 7.80 -16.24
N SER A 59 3.77 7.64 -14.96
CA SER A 59 2.37 7.45 -14.58
C SER A 59 1.81 8.75 -14.02
N HIS A 60 1.02 9.42 -14.85
CA HIS A 60 0.33 10.67 -14.55
C HIS A 60 -1.03 10.65 -15.25
N SER A 61 -2.01 11.25 -14.63
CA SER A 61 -3.35 11.44 -15.19
C SER A 61 -3.58 12.93 -15.43
N TYR A 62 -4.22 13.27 -16.55
CA TYR A 62 -4.67 14.63 -16.79
C TYR A 62 -6.16 14.74 -16.47
N VAL A 63 -6.52 15.66 -15.59
CA VAL A 63 -7.92 15.96 -15.28
C VAL A 63 -8.27 17.29 -15.91
N GLU A 64 -9.17 17.26 -16.89
CA GLU A 64 -9.69 18.48 -17.51
C GLU A 64 -10.49 19.30 -16.50
N ALA A 65 -10.29 20.62 -16.51
CA ALA A 65 -11.12 21.50 -15.69
C ALA A 65 -12.46 21.72 -16.40
N HIS A 66 -13.56 21.43 -15.71
CA HIS A 66 -14.91 21.63 -16.24
C HIS A 66 -15.27 23.11 -16.51
N ASP A 67 -14.47 24.06 -16.01
CA ASP A 67 -14.67 25.51 -16.11
C ASP A 67 -13.79 26.18 -17.20
N GLY A 68 -13.13 25.39 -18.06
CA GLY A 68 -12.28 25.90 -19.13
C GLY A 68 -10.90 26.37 -18.67
N ARG A 69 -10.53 26.15 -17.39
CA ARG A 69 -9.15 26.35 -16.92
C ARG A 69 -8.23 25.24 -17.44
N LYS A 70 -6.92 25.48 -17.35
CA LYS A 70 -5.91 24.46 -17.64
C LYS A 70 -6.10 23.31 -16.67
N GLY A 71 -6.33 22.11 -17.20
CA GLY A 71 -6.47 20.89 -16.39
C GLY A 71 -5.24 20.59 -15.54
N ILE A 72 -5.43 19.71 -14.55
CA ILE A 72 -4.44 19.38 -13.53
C ILE A 72 -3.77 18.06 -13.91
N GLU A 73 -2.44 18.07 -13.92
CA GLU A 73 -1.63 16.86 -14.02
C GLU A 73 -1.47 16.24 -12.62
N ILE A 74 -1.92 15.00 -12.47
CA ILE A 74 -1.89 14.24 -11.22
C ILE A 74 -0.85 13.13 -11.36
N TRP A 75 0.23 13.24 -10.60
CA TRP A 75 1.28 12.23 -10.55
C TRP A 75 0.85 11.04 -9.68
N HIS A 76 0.99 9.83 -10.20
CA HIS A 76 0.74 8.63 -9.42
C HIS A 76 1.97 8.29 -8.57
N HIS A 77 1.70 7.82 -7.35
CA HIS A 77 2.74 7.48 -6.39
C HIS A 77 2.67 6.00 -6.03
N HIS A 78 3.83 5.40 -5.77
CA HIS A 78 3.94 4.08 -5.18
C HIS A 78 3.29 4.08 -3.80
N ARG A 79 2.60 2.99 -3.44
CA ARG A 79 1.92 2.88 -2.12
C ARG A 79 2.63 1.99 -1.12
N MET A 80 3.76 1.43 -1.52
CA MET A 80 4.62 0.64 -0.68
C MET A 80 6.06 0.94 -1.06
N VAL A 81 6.91 0.97 -0.04
CA VAL A 81 8.35 1.12 -0.19
C VAL A 81 9.03 0.11 0.72
N PHE A 82 10.10 -0.49 0.23
CA PHE A 82 11.03 -1.23 1.07
C PHE A 82 12.13 -0.27 1.49
N ILE A 83 12.27 -0.06 2.80
CA ILE A 83 13.30 0.81 3.35
C ILE A 83 14.36 -0.10 3.96
N ASP A 84 15.53 -0.10 3.34
CA ASP A 84 16.65 -0.90 3.81
C ASP A 84 17.19 -0.35 5.14
N CYS A 85 17.59 -1.24 6.02
CA CYS A 85 18.19 -0.93 7.31
C CYS A 85 19.38 -1.85 7.54
N THR A 86 20.58 -1.30 7.44
CA THR A 86 21.83 -2.08 7.52
C THR A 86 22.31 -2.30 8.95
N THR A 87 21.56 -1.84 9.96
CA THR A 87 21.95 -2.04 11.36
C THR A 87 21.77 -3.48 11.76
N GLN A 88 22.72 -3.98 12.54
CA GLN A 88 22.71 -5.36 12.99
C GLN A 88 21.57 -5.60 14.00
N GLU A 89 20.88 -6.72 13.82
CA GLU A 89 19.92 -7.24 14.79
C GLU A 89 20.63 -7.65 16.09
N ASP A 90 19.97 -7.51 17.23
CA ASP A 90 20.50 -8.04 18.48
C ASP A 90 20.59 -9.59 18.45
N LEU A 91 21.40 -10.14 19.35
CA LEU A 91 21.56 -11.59 19.45
C LEU A 91 20.36 -12.27 20.10
N GLY A 92 19.41 -11.49 20.63
CA GLY A 92 18.16 -11.93 21.22
C GLY A 92 18.28 -13.12 22.18
N GLN A 93 17.15 -13.76 22.44
CA GLN A 93 17.09 -15.16 22.88
C GLN A 93 15.91 -15.83 22.16
N LYS A 94 14.69 -15.58 22.66
CA LYS A 94 13.44 -16.07 22.05
C LYS A 94 12.77 -15.05 21.13
N SER A 95 13.22 -13.80 21.20
CA SER A 95 12.85 -12.70 20.32
C SER A 95 14.10 -11.87 20.08
N LYS A 96 14.08 -11.13 18.98
CA LYS A 96 15.15 -10.25 18.54
C LYS A 96 14.61 -8.83 18.36
N SER A 97 15.50 -7.85 18.51
CA SER A 97 15.21 -6.44 18.23
C SER A 97 16.25 -5.86 17.28
N ASN A 98 15.89 -4.77 16.61
CA ASN A 98 16.82 -4.03 15.77
C ASN A 98 16.60 -2.54 15.99
N ARG A 99 17.50 -1.94 16.76
CA ARG A 99 17.40 -0.53 17.15
C ARG A 99 17.34 0.43 15.96
N GLY A 100 18.06 0.15 14.87
CA GLY A 100 17.98 0.99 13.67
C GLY A 100 16.63 0.89 12.97
N GLN A 101 16.00 -0.29 12.97
CA GLN A 101 14.63 -0.43 12.46
C GLN A 101 13.60 0.28 13.36
N GLU A 102 13.80 0.26 14.68
CA GLU A 102 12.96 1.01 15.63
C GLU A 102 13.07 2.52 15.40
N ASP A 103 14.28 3.06 15.29
CA ASP A 103 14.53 4.48 15.05
C ASP A 103 13.95 4.91 13.68
N LEU A 104 14.15 4.10 12.62
CA LEU A 104 13.53 4.33 11.31
C LEU A 104 12.00 4.33 11.40
N GLY A 105 11.42 3.33 12.06
CA GLY A 105 9.97 3.22 12.25
C GLY A 105 9.39 4.43 12.98
N PHE A 106 10.05 4.88 14.04
CA PHE A 106 9.65 6.06 14.79
C PHE A 106 9.67 7.33 13.93
N ASN A 107 10.75 7.55 13.18
CA ASN A 107 10.88 8.70 12.28
C ASN A 107 9.82 8.69 11.16
N LEU A 108 9.53 7.52 10.58
CA LEU A 108 8.48 7.38 9.57
C LEU A 108 7.09 7.69 10.14
N ILE A 109 6.80 7.26 11.36
CA ILE A 109 5.53 7.58 12.03
C ILE A 109 5.39 9.10 12.23
N ILE A 110 6.45 9.78 12.68
CA ILE A 110 6.45 11.24 12.81
C ILE A 110 6.21 11.90 11.45
N GLU A 111 6.93 11.46 10.41
CA GLU A 111 6.82 12.04 9.08
C GLU A 111 5.42 11.85 8.49
N MET A 112 4.85 10.64 8.60
CA MET A 112 3.47 10.37 8.18
C MET A 112 2.46 11.23 8.95
N SER A 113 2.67 11.41 10.26
CA SER A 113 1.78 12.22 11.10
C SER A 113 1.80 13.69 10.70
N ASN A 114 3.00 14.24 10.49
CA ASN A 114 3.17 15.63 10.05
C ASN A 114 2.64 15.86 8.63
N SER A 115 2.80 14.86 7.76
CA SER A 115 2.36 14.88 6.37
C SER A 115 0.83 14.85 6.18
N ASN A 116 0.10 14.40 7.21
CA ASN A 116 -1.35 14.30 7.21
C ASN A 116 -2.03 15.50 7.90
N ASN A 117 -1.27 16.51 8.37
CA ASN A 117 -1.81 17.72 9.02
C ASN A 117 -2.54 18.69 8.07
N CYS A 118 -2.77 18.33 6.80
CA CYS A 118 -3.88 18.90 6.04
C CYS A 118 -5.21 18.30 6.55
N PHE A 119 -5.56 18.60 7.80
CA PHE A 119 -6.86 18.27 8.36
C PHE A 119 -7.97 18.83 7.47
N ILE A 120 -8.74 17.92 6.89
CA ILE A 120 -10.14 18.20 6.56
C ILE A 120 -10.78 18.61 7.89
N LYS A 121 -11.04 19.90 8.09
CA LYS A 121 -12.08 20.34 9.01
C LYS A 121 -13.40 19.77 8.48
N MET A 122 -13.80 18.60 8.96
CA MET A 122 -15.20 18.20 8.86
C MET A 122 -15.99 19.15 9.75
N LYS A 123 -16.93 19.87 9.13
CA LYS A 123 -17.94 20.70 9.80
C LYS A 123 -18.86 19.84 10.65
#